data_AF-A0A2H9LLR1-F1
#
_entry.id   AF-A0A2H9LLR1-F1
#
_cell.length_a   1.000
_cell.length_b   1.000
_cell.length_c   1.000
_cell.angle_alpha   90.00
_cell.angle_beta   90.00
_cell.angle_gamma   90.00
#
_symmetry.space_group_name_H-M   'P 1'
#
loop_
_entity.id
_entity.type
_entity.pdbx_description
1 polymer ?
#
loop_
_entity_poly.entity_id
_entity_poly.type
_entity_poly.pdbx_seq_one_letter_code
_entity_poly.pdbx_strand_id
1 'polypeptide(L)'
;MKSLKHNGIYVPPYDFKGFSVRIQEQPVKLSPKIEQMALAWVRKKISLTSPPDTVYFRNFIQEFLEQQKQENPTISFLDPFCKEYLKSINNNGFEWRTNSKQPIDFSEIEQYVVQEQQKKRNMEKTERKKLANERKAKREASREKYGCAFVDGQKIEIAN
;
A
#
# COMPACT_ATOMS: atom_id res chain seq x y z
N MET A 1 -23.65 13.39 -28.53
CA MET A 1 -22.22 13.04 -28.39
C MET A 1 -21.91 11.95 -29.39
N LYS A 2 -21.03 12.22 -30.35
CA LYS A 2 -20.74 11.34 -31.49
C LYS A 2 -19.41 10.57 -31.33
N SER A 3 -18.44 11.13 -30.61
CA SER A 3 -17.16 10.46 -30.31
C SER A 3 -16.50 10.99 -29.03
N LEU A 4 -15.84 10.10 -28.29
CA LEU A 4 -14.98 10.41 -27.14
C LEU A 4 -13.67 9.64 -27.29
N LYS A 5 -12.54 10.36 -27.23
CA LYS A 5 -11.20 9.76 -27.22
C LYS A 5 -10.43 10.29 -26.02
N HIS A 6 -9.95 9.40 -25.16
CA HIS A 6 -9.09 9.73 -24.02
C HIS A 6 -8.04 8.63 -23.82
N ASN A 7 -6.96 8.95 -23.10
CA ASN A 7 -5.81 8.05 -22.91
C ASN A 7 -5.95 7.13 -21.69
N GLY A 8 -7.19 6.84 -21.27
CA GLY A 8 -7.47 6.07 -20.06
C GLY A 8 -7.07 6.80 -18.77
N ILE A 9 -6.99 6.02 -17.68
CA ILE A 9 -6.58 6.48 -16.36
C ILE A 9 -5.10 6.15 -16.17
N TYR A 10 -4.31 7.11 -15.70
CA TYR A 10 -2.93 6.85 -15.30
C TYR A 10 -2.88 6.30 -13.88
N VAL A 11 -2.42 5.06 -13.74
CA VAL A 11 -2.13 4.43 -12.45
C VAL A 11 -0.61 4.43 -12.25
N PRO A 12 -0.08 5.16 -11.25
CA PRO A 12 1.35 5.15 -10.97
C PRO A 12 1.82 3.72 -10.63
N PRO A 13 2.90 3.23 -11.24
CA PRO A 13 3.43 1.91 -10.91
C PRO A 13 4.01 1.91 -9.49
N TYR A 14 3.82 0.80 -8.78
CA TYR A 14 4.44 0.58 -7.48
C TYR A 14 5.93 0.25 -7.64
N ASP A 15 6.77 0.87 -6.79
CA ASP A 15 8.21 0.65 -6.76
C ASP A 15 8.53 -0.48 -5.77
N PHE A 16 8.58 -1.71 -6.30
CA PHE A 16 8.77 -2.95 -5.55
C PHE A 16 10.15 -3.00 -4.87
N LYS A 17 10.16 -3.24 -3.57
CA LYS A 17 11.35 -3.29 -2.71
C LYS A 17 11.79 -4.71 -2.35
N GLY A 18 10.90 -5.70 -2.48
CA GLY A 18 11.19 -7.10 -2.19
C GLY A 18 11.15 -7.44 -0.70
N PHE A 19 10.27 -6.78 0.07
CA PHE A 19 10.14 -7.00 1.50
C PHE A 19 9.63 -8.40 1.83
N SER A 20 9.93 -8.85 3.06
CA SER A 20 9.37 -10.06 3.64
C SER A 20 8.62 -9.75 4.92
N VAL A 21 7.71 -10.64 5.30
CA VAL A 21 7.04 -10.60 6.61
C VAL A 21 7.27 -11.92 7.31
N ARG A 22 7.27 -11.92 8.64
CA ARG A 22 7.35 -13.16 9.41
C ARG A 22 5.95 -13.57 9.86
N ILE A 23 5.50 -14.74 9.45
CA ILE A 23 4.22 -15.33 9.86
C ILE A 23 4.56 -16.57 10.70
N GLN A 24 4.16 -16.60 11.97
CA GLN A 24 4.57 -17.66 12.91
C GLN A 24 6.09 -17.93 12.90
N GLU A 25 6.89 -16.84 12.90
CA GLU A 25 8.36 -16.87 12.84
C GLU A 25 8.95 -17.35 11.50
N GLN A 26 8.14 -17.81 10.55
CA GLN A 26 8.59 -18.20 9.21
C GLN A 26 8.62 -16.98 8.27
N PRO A 27 9.74 -16.72 7.57
CA PRO A 27 9.82 -15.63 6.60
C PRO A 27 9.01 -15.96 5.34
N VAL A 28 8.09 -15.08 4.98
CA VAL A 28 7.26 -15.16 3.77
C VAL A 28 7.55 -13.94 2.90
N LYS A 29 8.03 -14.18 1.68
CA LYS A 29 8.34 -13.12 0.72
C LYS A 29 7.05 -12.52 0.16
N LEU A 30 7.01 -11.19 0.06
CA LEU A 30 5.85 -10.49 -0.50
C LEU A 30 5.97 -10.33 -2.02
N SER A 31 4.82 -10.45 -2.69
CA SER A 31 4.65 -10.02 -4.07
C SER A 31 4.51 -8.50 -4.16
N PRO A 32 4.67 -7.87 -5.34
CA PRO A 32 4.48 -6.43 -5.48
C PRO A 32 3.13 -5.91 -4.99
N LYS A 33 2.05 -6.68 -5.22
CA LYS A 33 0.69 -6.31 -4.78
C LYS A 33 0.57 -6.38 -3.25
N ILE A 34 1.00 -7.48 -2.65
CA ILE A 34 0.88 -7.69 -1.21
C ILE A 34 1.83 -6.77 -0.44
N GLU A 35 3.01 -6.50 -0.99
CA GLU A 35 3.97 -5.54 -0.45
C GLU A 35 3.37 -4.13 -0.39
N GLN A 36 2.71 -3.70 -1.47
CA GLN A 36 2.02 -2.41 -1.50
C GLN A 36 0.93 -2.33 -0.41
N MET A 37 0.17 -3.40 -0.20
CA MET A 37 -0.85 -3.49 0.86
C MET A 37 -0.22 -3.41 2.26
N ALA A 38 0.84 -4.18 2.51
CA ALA A 38 1.54 -4.19 3.79
C ALA A 38 2.17 -2.83 4.11
N LEU A 39 2.77 -2.18 3.12
CA LEU A 39 3.32 -0.82 3.26
C LEU A 39 2.23 0.21 3.57
N ALA A 40 1.05 0.10 2.93
CA ALA A 40 -0.09 0.97 3.22
C ALA A 40 -0.61 0.76 4.65
N TRP A 41 -0.74 -0.50 5.09
CA TRP A 41 -1.10 -0.85 6.47
C TRP A 41 -0.13 -0.25 7.49
N VAL A 42 1.18 -0.43 7.29
CA VAL A 42 2.21 0.09 8.20
C VAL A 42 2.15 1.61 8.29
N ARG A 43 2.00 2.31 7.15
CA ARG A 43 1.84 3.77 7.14
C ARG A 43 0.60 4.21 7.88
N LYS A 44 -0.51 3.47 7.74
CA LYS A 44 -1.76 3.73 8.47
C LYS A 44 -1.56 3.52 9.97
N LYS A 45 -0.95 2.41 10.38
CA LYS A 45 -0.64 2.06 11.78
C LYS A 45 0.18 3.14 12.49
N ILE A 46 1.20 3.68 11.82
CA ILE A 46 2.09 4.71 12.37
C ILE A 46 1.44 6.11 12.35
N SER A 47 0.40 6.31 11.53
CA SER A 47 -0.24 7.63 11.38
C SER A 47 -0.90 8.10 12.67
N LEU A 48 -0.46 9.26 13.17
CA LEU A 48 -1.05 9.90 14.35
C LEU A 48 -2.40 10.56 14.05
N THR A 49 -2.63 10.98 12.80
CA THR A 49 -3.83 11.74 12.40
C THR A 49 -5.01 10.86 12.03
N SER A 50 -4.75 9.61 11.63
CA SER A 50 -5.78 8.68 11.21
C SER A 50 -5.36 7.24 11.51
N PRO A 51 -5.23 6.89 12.80
CA PRO A 51 -4.79 5.57 13.19
C PRO A 51 -5.91 4.54 12.91
N PRO A 52 -5.60 3.26 12.60
CA PRO A 52 -6.60 2.30 12.17
C PRO A 52 -7.47 1.81 13.33
N ASP A 53 -8.76 1.60 13.10
CA ASP A 53 -9.65 0.97 14.08
C ASP A 53 -9.60 -0.57 13.98
N THR A 54 -10.41 -1.25 14.79
CA THR A 54 -10.48 -2.73 14.79
C THR A 54 -11.10 -3.27 13.51
N VAL A 55 -12.09 -2.57 12.93
CA VAL A 55 -12.77 -2.96 11.69
C VAL A 55 -11.80 -2.89 10.51
N TYR A 56 -11.05 -1.80 10.38
CA TYR A 56 -10.04 -1.63 9.34
C TYR A 56 -8.95 -2.70 9.45
N PHE A 57 -8.49 -3.00 10.66
CA PHE A 57 -7.51 -4.08 10.88
C PHE A 57 -8.06 -5.43 10.42
N ARG A 58 -9.28 -5.79 10.80
CA ARG A 58 -9.91 -7.06 10.39
C ARG A 58 -10.01 -7.17 8.87
N ASN A 59 -10.51 -6.12 8.21
CA ASN A 59 -10.63 -6.09 6.75
C ASN A 59 -9.27 -6.23 6.07
N PHE A 60 -8.25 -5.51 6.55
CA PHE A 60 -6.90 -5.62 6.04
C PHE A 60 -6.33 -7.03 6.18
N ILE A 61 -6.41 -7.63 7.37
CA ILE A 61 -5.86 -8.98 7.61
C ILE A 61 -6.56 -10.03 6.75
N GLN A 62 -7.88 -9.94 6.61
CA GLN A 62 -8.64 -10.85 5.78
C GLN A 62 -8.14 -10.81 4.33
N GLU A 63 -8.07 -9.62 3.72
CA GLU A 63 -7.62 -9.46 2.35
C GLU A 63 -6.14 -9.84 2.19
N PHE A 64 -5.29 -9.45 3.14
CA PHE A 64 -3.87 -9.75 3.13
C PHE A 64 -3.60 -11.25 3.12
N LEU A 65 -4.28 -12.02 3.98
CA LEU A 65 -4.11 -13.47 4.05
C LEU A 65 -4.70 -14.19 2.84
N GLU A 66 -5.82 -13.72 2.31
CA GLU A 66 -6.41 -14.25 1.08
C GLU A 66 -5.45 -14.11 -0.11
N GLN A 67 -4.83 -12.93 -0.27
CA GLN A 67 -3.84 -12.70 -1.31
C GLN A 67 -2.58 -13.55 -1.11
N GLN A 68 -2.11 -13.71 0.14
CA GLN A 68 -0.98 -14.59 0.44
C GLN A 68 -1.22 -16.04 0.02
N LYS A 69 -2.43 -16.56 0.24
CA LYS A 69 -2.80 -17.92 -0.19
C LYS A 69 -2.83 -18.05 -1.71
N GLN A 70 -3.37 -17.04 -2.40
CA GLN A 70 -3.48 -17.06 -3.85
C GLN A 70 -2.11 -17.06 -4.53
N GLU A 71 -1.15 -16.30 -3.98
CA GLU A 71 0.19 -16.15 -4.57
C GLU A 71 1.19 -17.21 -4.11
N ASN A 72 0.99 -17.78 -2.91
CA ASN A 72 1.88 -18.80 -2.34
C ASN A 72 1.09 -20.08 -1.95
N PRO A 73 0.44 -20.78 -2.90
CA PRO A 73 -0.39 -21.96 -2.59
C PRO A 73 0.43 -23.17 -2.09
N THR A 74 1.74 -23.17 -2.31
CA THR A 74 2.65 -24.24 -1.89
C THR A 74 2.96 -24.22 -0.39
N ILE A 75 2.63 -23.14 0.33
CA ILE A 75 2.94 -23.01 1.75
C ILE A 75 1.84 -23.68 2.58
N SER A 76 2.05 -24.95 2.93
CA SER A 76 1.06 -25.79 3.61
C SER A 76 0.60 -25.29 4.99
N PHE A 77 1.45 -24.56 5.71
CA PHE A 77 1.12 -24.06 7.06
C PHE A 77 0.20 -22.83 7.04
N LEU A 78 0.12 -22.09 5.91
CA LEU A 78 -0.70 -20.87 5.84
C LEU A 78 -2.18 -21.18 5.96
N ASP A 79 -2.64 -22.30 5.41
CA ASP A 79 -4.06 -22.65 5.42
C ASP A 79 -4.65 -22.85 6.82
N PRO A 80 -4.10 -23.71 7.67
CA PRO A 80 -4.58 -23.87 9.04
C PRO A 80 -4.39 -22.59 9.85
N PHE A 81 -3.24 -21.92 9.70
CA PHE A 81 -2.96 -20.66 10.38
C PHE A 81 -4.01 -19.59 10.08
N CYS A 82 -4.32 -19.36 8.81
CA CYS A 82 -5.29 -18.34 8.41
C CYS A 82 -6.67 -18.63 9.00
N LYS A 83 -7.12 -19.89 8.98
CA LYS A 83 -8.44 -20.25 9.54
C LYS A 83 -8.51 -19.97 11.04
N GLU A 84 -7.48 -20.36 11.79
CA GLU A 84 -7.42 -20.14 13.24
C GLU A 84 -7.33 -18.64 13.58
N TYR A 85 -6.47 -17.92 12.86
CA TYR A 85 -6.27 -16.50 13.10
C TYR A 85 -7.49 -15.65 12.72
N LEU A 86 -8.13 -15.94 11.58
CA LEU A 86 -9.37 -15.26 11.19
C LEU A 86 -10.51 -15.51 12.21
N LYS A 87 -10.58 -16.71 12.79
CA LYS A 87 -11.54 -17.00 13.85
C LYS A 87 -11.24 -16.17 15.12
N SER A 88 -9.98 -16.00 15.48
CA SER A 88 -9.60 -15.26 16.68
C SER A 88 -9.86 -13.75 16.56
N ILE A 89 -9.58 -13.14 15.39
CA ILE A 89 -9.80 -11.70 15.18
C ILE A 89 -11.28 -11.31 15.12
N ASN A 90 -12.15 -12.24 14.72
CA ASN A 90 -13.58 -12.02 14.60
C ASN A 90 -14.32 -12.08 15.95
N ASN A 91 -13.67 -12.59 16.99
CA ASN A 91 -14.24 -12.57 18.34
C ASN A 91 -14.29 -11.12 18.87
N ASN A 92 -15.40 -10.77 19.55
CA ASN A 92 -15.73 -9.40 19.96
C ASN A 92 -14.78 -8.76 21.01
N GLY A 93 -13.70 -9.44 21.42
CA GLY A 93 -12.69 -8.94 22.37
C GLY A 93 -11.28 -8.79 21.80
N PHE A 94 -11.08 -8.94 20.48
CA PHE A 94 -9.75 -8.87 19.90
C PHE A 94 -9.23 -7.42 19.80
N GLU A 95 -8.22 -7.10 20.62
CA GLU A 95 -7.53 -5.82 20.59
C GLU A 95 -6.12 -5.98 20.00
N TRP A 96 -5.94 -5.51 18.77
CA TRP A 96 -4.68 -5.68 18.04
C TRP A 96 -3.58 -4.74 18.53
N ARG A 97 -3.92 -3.63 19.19
CA ARG A 97 -2.96 -2.61 19.63
C ARG A 97 -2.15 -3.02 20.86
N THR A 98 -2.76 -3.81 21.74
CA THR A 98 -2.21 -4.20 23.05
C THR A 98 -1.57 -5.59 23.02
N ASN A 99 -1.87 -6.39 21.99
CA ASN A 99 -1.31 -7.73 21.86
C ASN A 99 0.17 -7.69 21.47
N SER A 100 1.04 -7.97 22.45
CA SER A 100 2.50 -7.99 22.30
C SER A 100 3.02 -9.13 21.41
N LYS A 101 2.21 -10.18 21.19
CA LYS A 101 2.57 -11.33 20.36
C LYS A 101 1.64 -11.44 19.15
N GLN A 102 1.75 -10.46 18.25
CA GLN A 102 1.12 -10.52 16.94
C GLN A 102 1.70 -11.70 16.14
N PRO A 103 0.88 -12.55 15.51
CA PRO A 103 1.39 -13.70 14.76
C PRO A 103 2.02 -13.32 13.42
N ILE A 104 1.79 -12.09 12.95
CA ILE A 104 2.36 -11.53 11.73
C ILE A 104 3.22 -10.32 12.13
N ASP A 105 4.50 -10.39 11.78
CA ASP A 105 5.48 -9.34 12.06
C ASP A 105 5.83 -8.57 10.78
N PHE A 106 5.58 -7.26 10.84
CA PHE A 106 5.82 -6.27 9.77
C PHE A 106 7.04 -5.38 10.07
N SER A 107 7.89 -5.74 11.04
CA SER A 107 9.00 -4.90 11.53
C SER A 107 9.96 -4.44 10.44
N GLU A 108 10.27 -5.25 9.43
CA GLU A 108 11.10 -4.85 8.28
C GLU A 108 10.53 -3.62 7.55
N ILE A 109 9.22 -3.65 7.28
CA ILE A 109 8.50 -2.59 6.59
C ILE A 109 8.36 -1.36 7.51
N GLU A 110 8.11 -1.57 8.80
CA GLU A 110 8.06 -0.50 9.80
C GLU A 110 9.38 0.28 9.88
N GLN A 111 10.51 -0.44 9.95
CA GLN A 111 11.84 0.16 9.95
C GLN A 111 12.08 0.97 8.68
N TYR A 112 11.72 0.43 7.51
CA TYR A 112 11.83 1.14 6.25
C TYR A 112 11.02 2.45 6.24
N VAL A 113 9.75 2.42 6.69
CA VAL A 113 8.89 3.61 6.72
C VAL A 113 9.44 4.67 7.68
N VAL A 114 9.94 4.28 8.84
CA VAL A 114 10.56 5.21 9.79
C VAL A 114 11.81 5.86 9.20
N GLN A 115 12.68 5.08 8.56
CA GLN A 115 13.87 5.60 7.88
C GLN A 115 13.49 6.55 6.72
N GLU A 116 12.46 6.21 5.94
CA GLU A 116 11.93 7.06 4.86
C GLU A 116 11.45 8.42 5.42
N GLN A 117 10.73 8.40 6.54
CA GLN A 117 10.25 9.62 7.20
C GLN A 117 11.42 10.47 7.75
N GLN A 118 12.40 9.85 8.40
CA GLN A 118 13.60 10.53 8.91
C GLN A 118 14.40 11.18 7.77
N LYS A 119 14.65 10.46 6.67
CA LYS A 119 15.31 11.00 5.48
C LYS A 119 14.57 12.22 4.92
N LYS A 120 13.24 12.18 4.84
CA LYS A 120 12.43 13.32 4.40
C LYS A 120 12.53 14.51 5.35
N ARG A 121 12.54 14.29 6.66
CA ARG A 121 12.69 15.34 7.68
C ARG A 121 14.07 15.98 7.63
N ASN A 122 15.12 15.19 7.38
CA ASN A 122 16.52 15.64 7.36
C ASN A 122 16.98 16.17 5.99
N MET A 123 16.14 16.11 4.95
CA MET A 123 16.51 16.54 3.60
C MET A 123 16.82 18.05 3.56
N GLU A 124 17.93 18.44 2.91
CA GLU A 124 18.32 19.84 2.75
C GLU A 124 17.38 20.63 1.82
N LYS A 125 17.37 21.96 1.97
CA LYS A 125 16.49 22.86 1.21
C LYS A 125 16.74 22.81 -0.30
N THR A 126 17.99 22.69 -0.72
CA THR A 126 18.43 22.58 -2.13
C THR A 126 17.88 21.32 -2.79
N GLU A 127 18.07 20.17 -2.14
CA GLU A 127 17.55 18.87 -2.58
C GLU A 127 16.02 18.85 -2.61
N ARG A 128 15.35 19.41 -1.59
CA ARG A 128 13.89 19.58 -1.59
C ARG A 128 13.42 20.37 -2.82
N LYS A 129 14.12 21.44 -3.18
CA LYS A 129 13.79 22.29 -4.34
C LYS A 129 13.96 21.52 -5.66
N LYS A 130 15.06 20.78 -5.81
CA LYS A 130 15.31 19.94 -6.99
C LYS A 130 14.20 18.89 -7.18
N LEU A 131 13.86 18.16 -6.11
CA LEU A 131 12.82 17.14 -6.14
C LEU A 131 11.42 17.72 -6.41
N ALA A 132 11.15 18.96 -5.98
CA ALA A 132 9.90 19.66 -6.31
C ALA A 132 9.80 20.01 -7.80
N ASN A 133 10.90 20.46 -8.41
CA ASN A 133 10.97 20.74 -9.84
C ASN A 133 10.77 19.47 -10.68
N GLU A 134 11.41 18.36 -10.29
CA GLU A 134 11.22 17.05 -10.94
C GLU A 134 9.77 16.58 -10.86
N ARG A 135 9.12 16.74 -9.69
CA ARG A 135 7.69 16.42 -9.53
C ARG A 135 6.80 17.32 -10.37
N LYS A 136 7.14 18.60 -10.54
CA LYS A 136 6.39 19.53 -11.40
C LYS A 136 6.47 19.08 -12.86
N ALA A 137 7.67 18.80 -13.38
CA ALA A 137 7.86 18.32 -14.75
C ALA A 137 7.11 17.00 -15.01
N LYS A 138 7.20 16.03 -14.08
CA LYS A 138 6.44 14.75 -14.20
C LYS A 138 4.92 14.98 -14.24
N ARG A 139 4.39 15.87 -13.39
CA ARG A 139 2.95 16.19 -13.38
C ARG A 139 2.49 16.85 -14.67
N GLU A 140 3.28 17.76 -15.23
CA GLU A 140 2.96 18.44 -16.49
C GLU A 140 2.94 17.44 -17.66
N ALA A 141 3.94 16.56 -17.76
CA ALA A 141 3.97 15.49 -18.75
C ALA A 141 2.78 14.51 -18.61
N SER A 142 2.41 14.13 -17.38
CA SER A 142 1.23 13.30 -17.13
C SER A 142 -0.08 14.03 -17.47
N ARG A 143 -0.21 15.32 -17.16
CA ARG A 143 -1.42 16.11 -17.48
C ARG A 143 -1.61 16.25 -18.99
N GLU A 144 -0.53 16.45 -19.74
CA GLU A 144 -0.61 16.53 -21.20
C GLU A 144 -1.10 15.21 -21.80
N LYS A 145 -0.58 14.09 -21.30
CA LYS A 145 -0.94 12.76 -21.83
C LYS A 145 -2.30 12.27 -21.34
N TYR A 146 -2.63 12.42 -20.07
CA TYR A 146 -3.79 11.76 -19.45
C TYR A 146 -4.88 12.74 -18.98
N GLY A 147 -4.59 14.04 -18.93
CA GLY A 147 -5.51 15.06 -18.43
C GLY A 147 -6.41 15.69 -19.49
N CYS A 148 -6.40 15.20 -20.73
CA CYS A 148 -7.20 15.73 -21.83
C CYS A 148 -7.99 14.62 -22.55
N ALA A 149 -9.22 14.93 -22.92
CA ALA A 149 -10.06 14.13 -23.81
C ALA A 149 -10.43 14.94 -25.06
N PHE A 150 -10.76 14.25 -26.15
CA PHE A 150 -11.39 14.83 -27.32
C PHE A 150 -12.84 14.38 -27.39
N VAL A 151 -13.78 15.33 -27.31
CA VAL A 151 -15.23 15.11 -27.45
C VAL A 151 -15.68 15.78 -28.73
N ASP A 152 -16.17 15.01 -29.69
CA ASP A 152 -16.66 15.52 -30.98
C ASP A 152 -15.62 16.43 -31.70
N GLY A 153 -14.33 16.14 -31.52
CA GLY A 153 -13.21 16.89 -32.08
C GLY A 153 -12.70 18.06 -31.22
N GLN A 154 -13.40 18.42 -30.13
CA GLN A 154 -12.98 19.48 -29.21
C GLN A 154 -12.15 18.92 -28.05
N LYS A 155 -11.02 19.56 -27.73
CA LYS A 155 -10.16 19.21 -26.60
C LYS A 155 -10.78 19.74 -25.30
N ILE A 156 -11.00 18.86 -24.34
CA ILE A 156 -11.57 19.15 -23.03
C ILE A 156 -10.63 18.62 -21.95
N GLU A 157 -10.43 19.36 -20.86
CA GLU A 157 -9.68 18.88 -19.69
C GLU A 157 -10.52 17.89 -18.87
N ILE A 158 -9.90 16.81 -18.41
CA ILE A 158 -10.54 15.78 -17.59
C ILE A 158 -10.25 16.08 -16.12
N ALA A 159 -11.29 16.01 -15.27
CA ALA A 159 -11.15 16.08 -13.81
C ALA A 159 -10.77 14.71 -13.22
N ASN A 160 -10.09 14.73 -12.07
CA ASN A 160 -9.75 13.54 -11.28
C ASN A 160 -10.68 13.38 -10.08
#